data_AF-R1GAM0-F1
#
_entry.id   AF-R1GAM0-F1
#
_cell.length_a   1.000
_cell.length_b   1.000
_cell.length_c   1.000
_cell.angle_alpha   90.00
_cell.angle_beta   90.00
_cell.angle_gamma   90.00
#
_symmetry.space_group_name_H-M   'P 1'
#
loop_
_entity.id
_entity.type
_entity.pdbx_description
1 polymer ?
#
loop_
_entity_poly.entity_id
_entity_poly.type
_entity_poly.pdbx_seq_one_letter_code
_entity_poly.pdbx_strand_id
1 'polypeptide(L)'
;MSQTPNQAIKNSGVNFTPTIHRDTYPFIDPVSSKAPAIPPGSSVFITGASKGIGRATAISYARAGFTHIGIGARSSLSDLTAEIIAAATNAGHPAPVVHAVTLDITSRDSVSAAAASVGAAFSGKLDVLVANAGFLEAWTRAAESDPDDWWRSYERQSLKPFCSLAASAHTP
;
A
#
# COMPACT_ATOMS: atom_id res chain seq x y z
N MET A 1 -3.04 -40.36 2.80
CA MET A 1 -3.94 -39.78 3.82
C MET A 1 -4.78 -38.72 3.14
N SER A 2 -6.09 -38.88 3.24
CA SER A 2 -7.13 -38.17 2.48
C SER A 2 -7.04 -36.66 2.62
N GLN A 3 -7.05 -35.94 1.49
CA GLN A 3 -7.30 -34.50 1.49
C GLN A 3 -8.72 -34.27 1.99
N THR A 4 -8.86 -33.61 3.14
CA THR A 4 -10.16 -33.21 3.67
C THR A 4 -10.78 -32.21 2.67
N PRO A 5 -12.02 -32.42 2.20
CA PRO A 5 -12.67 -31.47 1.30
C PRO A 5 -12.73 -30.11 1.97
N ASN A 6 -12.52 -29.07 1.17
CA ASN A 6 -12.56 -27.66 1.50
C ASN A 6 -13.90 -27.30 2.19
N GLN A 7 -14.01 -27.59 3.48
CA GLN A 7 -15.21 -27.38 4.26
C GLN A 7 -15.25 -25.89 4.56
N ALA A 8 -15.93 -25.14 3.68
CA ALA A 8 -16.15 -23.71 3.86
C ALA A 8 -16.63 -23.49 5.29
N ILE A 9 -15.78 -22.85 6.11
CA ILE A 9 -16.09 -22.64 7.52
C ILE A 9 -17.38 -21.81 7.56
N LYS A 10 -18.46 -22.44 8.04
CA LYS A 10 -19.77 -21.82 8.19
C LYS A 10 -19.57 -20.63 9.13
N ASN A 11 -19.95 -19.43 8.69
CA ASN A 11 -19.68 -18.15 9.38
C ASN A 11 -18.21 -17.71 9.41
N SER A 12 -17.38 -18.13 8.44
CA SER A 12 -16.19 -17.35 8.11
C SER A 12 -16.61 -15.95 7.68
N GLY A 13 -15.81 -14.92 7.99
CA GLY A 13 -16.15 -13.51 7.73
C GLY A 13 -16.49 -13.18 6.27
N VAL A 14 -16.21 -14.09 5.33
CA VAL A 14 -16.54 -14.00 3.90
C VAL A 14 -17.99 -14.37 3.55
N ASN A 15 -18.68 -15.19 4.35
CA ASN A 15 -20.05 -15.65 4.10
C ASN A 15 -21.02 -15.29 5.24
N PHE A 16 -20.65 -14.30 6.05
CA PHE A 16 -21.46 -13.85 7.19
C PHE A 16 -22.74 -13.11 6.74
N THR A 17 -22.69 -12.41 5.60
CA THR A 17 -23.83 -11.71 4.99
C THR A 17 -24.23 -12.35 3.66
N PRO A 18 -25.53 -12.30 3.28
CA PRO A 18 -26.00 -12.83 2.01
C PRO A 18 -25.51 -12.00 0.81
N THR A 19 -25.24 -10.71 1.03
CA THR A 19 -24.74 -9.79 0.03
C THR A 19 -23.22 -9.64 0.18
N ILE A 20 -22.50 -9.83 -0.92
CA ILE A 20 -21.05 -9.61 -1.01
C ILE A 20 -20.82 -8.43 -1.95
N HIS A 21 -20.24 -7.36 -1.43
CA HIS A 21 -19.85 -6.18 -2.20
C HIS A 21 -18.45 -6.38 -2.78
N ARG A 22 -18.27 -6.09 -4.07
CA ARG A 22 -16.97 -6.22 -4.77
C ARG A 22 -16.58 -4.94 -5.51
N ASP A 23 -17.38 -3.89 -5.38
CA ASP A 23 -17.24 -2.61 -6.03
C ASP A 23 -17.03 -1.48 -5.02
N THR A 24 -16.70 -0.31 -5.54
CA THR A 24 -16.52 0.90 -4.74
C THR A 24 -17.84 1.64 -4.69
N TYR A 25 -18.35 1.91 -3.48
CA TYR A 25 -19.60 2.66 -3.35
C TYR A 25 -19.37 4.15 -3.64
N PRO A 26 -20.40 4.90 -4.12
CA PRO A 26 -20.21 6.21 -4.74
C PRO A 26 -19.55 7.29 -3.88
N PHE A 27 -19.58 7.15 -2.55
CA PHE A 27 -19.04 8.14 -1.61
C PHE A 27 -17.51 8.07 -1.50
N ILE A 28 -16.88 6.92 -1.78
CA ILE A 28 -15.42 6.77 -1.76
C ILE A 28 -14.83 6.52 -3.17
N ASP A 29 -15.64 6.64 -4.22
CA ASP A 29 -15.16 6.41 -5.58
C ASP A 29 -14.21 7.54 -6.01
N PRO A 30 -12.92 7.25 -6.31
CA PRO A 30 -11.92 8.28 -6.60
C PRO A 30 -12.22 9.09 -7.87
N VAL A 31 -13.07 8.59 -8.77
CA VAL A 31 -13.48 9.29 -10.00
C VAL A 31 -14.86 9.95 -9.90
N SER A 32 -15.47 9.92 -8.72
CA SER A 32 -16.77 10.53 -8.48
C SER A 32 -16.69 12.04 -8.71
N SER A 33 -17.71 12.64 -9.33
CA SER A 33 -17.81 14.09 -9.48
C SER A 33 -17.92 14.84 -8.14
N LYS A 34 -18.17 14.11 -7.04
CA LYS A 34 -18.19 14.63 -5.67
C LYS A 34 -16.84 14.50 -4.95
N ALA A 35 -15.86 13.79 -5.53
CA ALA A 35 -14.54 13.67 -4.94
C ALA A 35 -13.83 15.04 -4.96
N PRO A 36 -13.09 15.41 -3.90
CA PRO A 36 -12.32 16.64 -3.89
C PRO A 36 -11.25 16.59 -4.99
N ALA A 37 -11.06 17.71 -5.67
CA ALA A 37 -10.02 17.83 -6.70
C ALA A 37 -8.64 17.63 -6.07
N ILE A 38 -7.82 16.77 -6.68
CA ILE A 38 -6.44 16.56 -6.25
C ILE A 38 -5.57 17.71 -6.78
N PRO A 39 -4.80 18.40 -5.91
CA PRO A 39 -3.91 19.46 -6.35
C PRO A 39 -2.86 18.95 -7.35
N PRO A 40 -2.53 19.72 -8.40
CA PRO A 40 -1.41 19.38 -9.28
C PRO A 40 -0.10 19.22 -8.51
N GLY A 41 0.70 18.23 -8.88
CA GLY A 41 1.97 17.94 -8.21
C GLY A 41 1.83 17.06 -6.95
N SER A 42 0.62 16.65 -6.56
CA SER A 42 0.41 15.77 -5.42
C SER A 42 1.16 14.45 -5.56
N SER A 43 1.76 14.03 -4.45
CA SER A 43 2.67 12.89 -4.37
C SER A 43 2.24 11.88 -3.31
N VAL A 44 2.33 10.59 -3.63
CA VAL A 44 2.03 9.50 -2.69
C VAL A 44 3.11 8.42 -2.75
N PHE A 45 3.47 7.85 -1.60
CA PHE A 45 4.33 6.68 -1.51
C PHE A 45 3.61 5.55 -0.79
N ILE A 46 3.51 4.38 -1.44
CA ILE A 46 2.81 3.21 -0.93
C ILE A 46 3.82 2.08 -0.67
N THR A 47 3.90 1.62 0.58
CA THR A 47 4.70 0.45 0.95
C THR A 47 3.88 -0.84 0.83
N GLY A 48 4.53 -1.95 0.49
CA GLY A 48 3.85 -3.23 0.29
C GLY A 48 2.91 -3.24 -0.92
N ALA A 49 3.23 -2.46 -1.96
CA ALA A 49 2.32 -2.22 -3.07
C ALA A 49 2.15 -3.42 -4.02
N SER A 50 2.97 -4.47 -3.91
CA SER A 50 3.02 -5.51 -4.95
C SER A 50 1.75 -6.33 -5.13
N LYS A 51 0.94 -6.51 -4.07
CA LYS A 51 -0.25 -7.36 -4.09
C LYS A 51 -1.36 -6.81 -3.19
N GLY A 52 -2.57 -7.34 -3.37
CA GLY A 52 -3.70 -7.12 -2.47
C GLY A 52 -4.06 -5.64 -2.33
N ILE A 53 -4.20 -5.20 -1.08
CA ILE A 53 -4.64 -3.84 -0.73
C ILE A 53 -3.69 -2.79 -1.27
N GLY A 54 -2.38 -2.93 -1.05
CA GLY A 54 -1.39 -1.94 -1.53
C GLY A 54 -1.45 -1.72 -3.05
N ARG A 55 -1.66 -2.79 -3.82
CA ARG A 55 -1.83 -2.72 -5.28
C ARG A 55 -3.09 -1.95 -5.65
N ALA A 56 -4.22 -2.28 -5.02
CA ALA A 56 -5.49 -1.60 -5.24
C ALA A 56 -5.42 -0.13 -4.82
N THR A 57 -4.72 0.19 -3.73
CA THR A 57 -4.51 1.55 -3.26
C THR A 57 -3.72 2.39 -4.27
N ALA A 58 -2.61 1.86 -4.81
CA ALA A 58 -1.83 2.58 -5.82
C ALA A 58 -2.66 2.88 -7.08
N ILE A 59 -3.45 1.91 -7.55
CA ILE A 59 -4.39 2.08 -8.66
C ILE A 59 -5.45 3.14 -8.33
N SER A 60 -5.99 3.14 -7.10
CA SER A 60 -6.99 4.12 -6.67
C SER A 60 -6.44 5.55 -6.65
N TYR A 61 -5.22 5.75 -6.17
CA TYR A 61 -4.54 7.06 -6.21
C TYR A 61 -4.30 7.55 -7.64
N ALA A 62 -3.98 6.64 -8.56
CA ALA A 62 -3.86 6.95 -9.98
C ALA A 62 -5.20 7.41 -10.58
N ARG A 63 -6.29 6.69 -10.25
CA ARG A 63 -7.65 7.06 -10.65
C ARG A 63 -8.10 8.39 -10.06
N ALA A 64 -7.59 8.78 -8.89
CA ALA A 64 -7.89 10.07 -8.27
C ALA A 64 -7.12 11.25 -8.90
N GLY A 65 -6.11 10.98 -9.74
CA GLY A 65 -5.33 12.02 -10.42
C GLY A 65 -4.07 12.48 -9.69
N PHE A 66 -3.50 11.64 -8.81
CA PHE A 66 -2.16 11.91 -8.26
C PHE A 66 -1.11 11.91 -9.37
N THR A 67 -0.22 12.89 -9.37
CA THR A 67 0.79 13.07 -10.44
C THR A 67 2.08 12.32 -10.17
N HIS A 68 2.43 12.09 -8.90
CA HIS A 68 3.63 11.33 -8.49
C HIS A 68 3.20 10.16 -7.60
N ILE A 69 3.50 8.93 -8.05
CA ILE A 69 3.10 7.71 -7.35
C ILE A 69 4.33 6.83 -7.15
N GLY A 70 4.73 6.67 -5.90
CA GLY A 70 5.85 5.84 -5.52
C GLY A 70 5.34 4.52 -4.94
N ILE A 71 5.92 3.41 -5.38
CA ILE A 71 5.53 2.07 -4.94
C ILE A 71 6.75 1.31 -4.44
N GLY A 72 6.65 0.77 -3.23
CA GLY A 72 7.73 0.04 -2.56
C GLY A 72 7.34 -1.40 -2.27
N ALA A 73 8.15 -2.37 -2.69
CA ALA A 73 7.99 -3.79 -2.33
C ALA A 73 9.29 -4.59 -2.50
N ARG A 74 9.34 -5.80 -1.96
CA ARG A 74 10.45 -6.75 -2.16
C ARG A 74 10.40 -7.47 -3.52
N SER A 75 9.21 -7.63 -4.07
CA SER A 75 8.97 -8.31 -5.35
C SER A 75 8.97 -7.33 -6.52
N SER A 76 9.00 -7.86 -7.74
CA SER A 76 8.82 -7.04 -8.95
C SER A 76 7.54 -6.21 -8.90
N LEU A 77 7.62 -4.99 -9.44
CA LEU A 77 6.55 -3.99 -9.51
C LEU A 77 6.25 -3.56 -10.97
N SER A 78 6.89 -4.18 -11.96
CA SER A 78 6.75 -3.84 -13.38
C SER A 78 5.29 -3.81 -13.84
N ASP A 79 4.55 -4.85 -13.49
CA ASP A 79 3.17 -5.03 -13.94
C ASP A 79 2.26 -3.97 -13.31
N LEU A 80 2.50 -3.67 -12.03
CA LEU A 80 1.77 -2.63 -11.32
C LEU A 80 2.04 -1.23 -11.89
N THR A 81 3.27 -0.94 -12.31
CA THR A 81 3.57 0.35 -12.95
C THR A 81 2.71 0.57 -14.19
N ALA A 82 2.58 -0.46 -15.05
CA ALA A 82 1.75 -0.37 -16.24
C ALA A 82 0.26 -0.18 -15.91
N GLU A 83 -0.22 -0.89 -14.88
CA GLU A 83 -1.60 -0.78 -14.42
C GLU A 83 -1.94 0.59 -13.84
N ILE A 84 -1.02 1.20 -13.09
CA ILE A 84 -1.19 2.55 -12.53
C ILE A 84 -1.36 3.57 -13.67
N ILE A 85 -0.50 3.50 -14.68
CA ILE A 85 -0.56 4.40 -15.84
C ILE A 85 -1.89 4.22 -16.59
N ALA A 86 -2.28 2.97 -16.85
CA ALA A 86 -3.55 2.66 -17.50
C ALA A 86 -4.75 3.15 -16.68
N ALA A 87 -4.73 2.98 -15.35
CA ALA A 87 -5.81 3.39 -14.47
C ALA A 87 -6.01 4.91 -14.43
N ALA A 88 -4.93 5.70 -14.40
CA ALA A 88 -5.00 7.15 -14.51
C ALA A 88 -5.59 7.59 -15.85
N THR A 89 -5.10 6.98 -16.95
CA THR A 89 -5.53 7.32 -18.31
C THR A 89 -7.01 7.00 -18.52
N ASN A 90 -7.47 5.84 -18.06
CA ASN A 90 -8.87 5.42 -18.12
C ASN A 90 -9.79 6.32 -17.28
N ALA A 91 -9.26 6.97 -16.24
CA ALA A 91 -9.97 7.95 -15.43
C ALA A 91 -9.95 9.37 -16.03
N GLY A 92 -9.30 9.58 -17.18
CA GLY A 92 -9.20 10.88 -17.83
C GLY A 92 -8.08 11.78 -17.27
N HIS A 93 -7.15 11.22 -16.49
CA HIS A 93 -5.99 11.93 -15.97
C HIS A 93 -4.75 11.70 -16.85
N PRO A 94 -3.80 12.65 -16.86
CA PRO A 94 -2.48 12.41 -17.45
C PRO A 94 -1.79 11.21 -16.79
N ALA A 95 -0.91 10.55 -17.54
CA ALA A 95 -0.08 9.47 -16.99
C ALA A 95 0.78 10.02 -15.83
N PRO A 96 0.73 9.41 -14.63
CA PRO A 96 1.53 9.84 -13.50
C PRO A 96 2.98 9.41 -13.67
N VAL A 97 3.88 10.13 -12.99
CA VAL A 97 5.25 9.69 -12.78
C VAL A 97 5.22 8.57 -11.74
N VAL A 98 5.51 7.34 -12.17
CA VAL A 98 5.55 6.17 -11.29
C VAL A 98 6.99 5.85 -10.92
N HIS A 99 7.29 5.82 -9.62
CA HIS A 99 8.60 5.48 -9.10
C HIS A 99 8.56 4.17 -8.32
N ALA A 100 9.09 3.10 -8.92
CA ALA A 100 9.13 1.78 -8.29
C ALA A 100 10.45 1.57 -7.55
N VAL A 101 10.38 1.16 -6.29
CA VAL A 101 11.55 0.98 -5.42
C VAL A 101 11.51 -0.39 -4.76
N THR A 102 12.65 -1.08 -4.77
CA THR A 102 12.83 -2.28 -3.95
C THR A 102 12.92 -1.87 -2.48
N LEU A 103 11.95 -2.31 -1.68
CA LEU A 103 11.83 -1.90 -0.28
C LEU A 103 11.66 -3.12 0.63
N ASP A 104 12.61 -3.27 1.55
CA ASP A 104 12.46 -4.09 2.75
C ASP A 104 12.29 -3.20 3.98
N ILE A 105 11.05 -3.14 4.49
CA ILE A 105 10.70 -2.31 5.65
C ILE A 105 11.41 -2.72 6.95
N THR A 106 11.99 -3.93 6.99
CA THR A 106 12.70 -4.43 8.18
C THR A 106 14.13 -3.88 8.26
N SER A 107 14.68 -3.45 7.13
CA SER A 107 16.03 -2.90 7.00
C SER A 107 16.00 -1.37 7.00
N ARG A 108 16.67 -0.75 7.98
CA ARG A 108 16.79 0.72 8.06
C ARG A 108 17.48 1.29 6.82
N ASP A 109 18.51 0.63 6.33
CA ASP A 109 19.25 1.07 5.14
C ASP A 109 18.38 1.00 3.88
N SER A 110 17.57 -0.05 3.73
CA SER A 110 16.63 -0.16 2.61
C SER A 110 15.59 0.95 2.65
N VAL A 111 15.05 1.27 3.84
CA VAL A 111 14.08 2.36 3.99
C VAL A 111 14.74 3.73 3.73
N SER A 112 15.96 3.96 4.24
CA SER A 112 16.69 5.21 4.00
C SER A 112 17.01 5.41 2.51
N ALA A 113 17.45 4.36 1.83
CA ALA A 113 17.72 4.40 0.40
C ALA A 113 16.44 4.67 -0.41
N ALA A 114 15.31 4.04 -0.01
CA ALA A 114 14.03 4.28 -0.65
C ALA A 114 13.53 5.71 -0.44
N ALA A 115 13.65 6.25 0.79
CA ALA A 115 13.26 7.62 1.09
C ALA A 115 14.09 8.63 0.28
N ALA A 116 15.41 8.44 0.19
CA ALA A 116 16.28 9.29 -0.63
C ALA A 116 15.93 9.20 -2.13
N SER A 117 15.67 7.99 -2.64
CA SER A 117 15.30 7.78 -4.04
C SER A 117 13.96 8.42 -4.40
N VAL A 118 12.95 8.25 -3.54
CA VAL A 118 11.62 8.87 -3.69
C VAL A 118 11.71 10.39 -3.56
N GLY A 119 12.48 10.89 -2.59
CA GLY A 119 12.71 12.31 -2.41
C GLY A 119 13.34 12.94 -3.65
N ALA A 120 14.34 12.30 -4.25
CA ALA A 120 14.92 12.78 -5.52
C ALA A 120 13.90 12.74 -6.67
N ALA A 121 13.09 11.69 -6.78
CA ALA A 121 12.09 11.55 -7.84
C ALA A 121 10.95 12.57 -7.72
N PHE A 122 10.58 12.98 -6.51
CA PHE A 122 9.43 13.86 -6.23
C PHE A 122 9.83 15.28 -5.87
N SER A 123 11.05 15.70 -6.25
CA SER A 123 11.57 17.05 -6.00
C SER A 123 11.54 17.45 -4.52
N GLY A 124 11.83 16.49 -3.64
CA GLY A 124 11.91 16.67 -2.19
C GLY A 124 10.58 16.69 -1.45
N LYS A 125 9.44 16.49 -2.14
CA LYS A 125 8.11 16.59 -1.54
C LYS A 125 7.40 15.23 -1.53
N LEU A 126 6.82 14.89 -0.37
CA LEU A 126 5.90 13.77 -0.22
C LEU A 126 4.65 14.22 0.53
N ASP A 127 3.48 14.20 -0.11
CA ASP A 127 2.21 14.63 0.49
C ASP A 127 1.54 13.50 1.29
N VAL A 128 1.62 12.27 0.78
CA VAL A 128 0.93 11.12 1.37
C VAL A 128 1.88 9.93 1.51
N LEU A 129 1.92 9.35 2.71
CA LEU A 129 2.56 8.06 2.98
C LEU A 129 1.50 7.03 3.33
N VAL A 130 1.46 5.93 2.58
CA VAL A 130 0.62 4.76 2.88
C VAL A 130 1.51 3.65 3.42
N ALA A 131 1.56 3.54 4.75
CA ALA A 131 2.25 2.47 5.46
C ALA A 131 1.43 1.17 5.43
N ASN A 132 1.43 0.49 4.29
CA ASN A 132 0.63 -0.72 4.06
C ASN A 132 1.43 -2.03 4.17
N ALA A 133 2.77 -1.98 4.12
CA ALA A 133 3.58 -3.19 4.22
C ALA A 133 3.35 -3.93 5.55
N GLY A 134 2.77 -5.14 5.44
CA GLY A 134 2.35 -5.98 6.55
C GLY A 134 3.14 -7.29 6.68
N PHE A 135 3.34 -7.79 7.90
CA PHE A 135 3.81 -9.15 8.16
C PHE A 135 2.93 -9.79 9.22
N LEU A 136 2.46 -11.01 8.93
CA LEU A 136 1.68 -11.80 9.87
C LEU A 136 2.54 -12.94 10.39
N GLU A 137 2.64 -13.04 11.71
CA GLU A 137 3.16 -14.20 12.44
C GLU A 137 2.32 -15.46 12.14
N ALA A 138 2.81 -16.62 12.57
CA ALA A 138 2.03 -17.84 12.51
C ALA A 138 0.68 -17.69 13.22
N TRP A 139 -0.38 -18.18 12.59
CA TRP A 139 -1.73 -18.17 13.15
C TRP A 139 -1.79 -19.10 14.37
N THR A 140 -1.73 -18.52 15.55
CA THR A 140 -1.84 -19.21 16.84
C THR A 140 -2.98 -18.59 17.65
N ARG A 141 -3.46 -19.31 18.66
CA ARG A 141 -4.45 -18.74 19.60
C ARG A 141 -3.74 -17.66 20.41
N ALA A 142 -4.45 -16.59 20.74
CA ALA A 142 -3.86 -15.48 21.50
C ALA A 142 -3.20 -15.91 22.82
N ALA A 143 -3.70 -16.98 23.46
CA ALA A 143 -3.12 -17.54 24.69
C ALA A 143 -1.82 -18.35 24.48
N GLU A 144 -1.52 -18.73 23.25
CA GLU A 144 -0.36 -19.52 22.83
C GLU A 144 0.67 -18.68 22.07
N SER A 145 0.33 -17.43 21.74
CA SER A 145 1.22 -16.50 21.04
C SER A 145 2.25 -15.89 22.00
N ASP A 146 3.49 -15.72 21.54
CA ASP A 146 4.50 -14.96 22.27
C ASP A 146 4.21 -13.45 22.12
N PRO A 147 4.02 -12.69 23.23
CA PRO A 147 3.88 -11.24 23.19
C PRO A 147 5.02 -10.51 22.47
N ASP A 148 6.24 -11.04 22.52
CA ASP A 148 7.41 -10.43 21.86
C ASP A 148 7.35 -10.60 20.34
N ASP A 149 6.88 -11.75 19.85
CA ASP A 149 6.66 -11.98 18.42
C ASP A 149 5.53 -11.08 17.89
N TRP A 150 4.44 -10.96 18.66
CA TRP A 150 3.38 -10.01 18.36
C TRP A 150 3.90 -8.57 18.30
N TRP A 151 4.69 -8.15 19.30
CA TRP A 151 5.27 -6.80 19.36
C TRP A 151 6.23 -6.55 18.19
N ARG A 152 7.10 -7.50 17.85
CA ARG A 152 8.00 -7.43 16.69
C ARG A 152 7.23 -7.26 15.38
N SER A 153 6.09 -7.92 15.25
CA SER A 153 5.23 -7.76 14.07
C SER A 153 4.54 -6.42 14.05
N TYR A 154 4.11 -5.88 15.20
CA TYR A 154 3.57 -4.54 15.28
C TYR A 154 4.63 -3.46 14.94
N GLU A 155 5.83 -3.56 15.52
CA GLU A 155 6.94 -2.62 15.30
C GLU A 155 7.34 -2.56 13.81
N ARG A 156 7.42 -3.73 13.15
CA ARG A 156 7.77 -3.83 11.73
C ARG A 156 6.77 -3.14 10.81
N GLN A 157 5.48 -3.22 11.12
CA GLN A 157 4.41 -2.73 10.24
C GLN A 157 4.12 -1.24 10.45
N SER A 158 4.11 -0.78 11.70
CA SER A 158 3.60 0.55 12.05
C SER A 158 4.71 1.54 12.41
N LEU A 159 5.71 1.12 13.20
CA LEU A 159 6.68 2.04 13.79
C LEU A 159 7.83 2.37 12.83
N LYS A 160 8.37 1.36 12.14
CA LYS A 160 9.54 1.53 11.26
C LYS A 160 9.30 2.45 10.06
N PRO A 161 8.17 2.40 9.33
CA PRO A 161 7.90 3.33 8.25
C PRO A 161 7.82 4.78 8.73
N PHE A 162 7.18 5.02 9.88
CA PHE A 162 7.00 6.35 10.46
C PHE A 162 8.33 6.97 10.91
N CYS A 163 9.10 6.26 11.76
CA CYS A 163 10.34 6.80 12.31
C CYS A 163 11.42 7.04 11.25
N SER A 164 11.47 6.22 10.21
CA SER A 164 12.51 6.33 9.19
C SER A 164 12.24 7.48 8.23
N LEU A 165 10.97 7.78 7.90
CA LEU A 165 10.64 8.95 7.07
C LEU A 165 10.72 10.26 7.85
N ALA A 166 10.32 10.28 9.13
CA ALA A 166 10.48 11.44 9.99
C ALA A 166 11.95 11.88 10.11
N ALA A 167 12.87 10.91 10.13
CA ALA A 167 14.31 11.16 10.10
C ALA A 167 14.79 11.74 8.76
N SER A 168 14.20 11.32 7.63
CA SER A 168 14.54 11.85 6.29
C SER A 168 14.00 13.26 6.04
N ALA A 169 12.84 13.62 6.62
CA ALA A 169 12.21 14.93 6.45
C ALA A 169 12.88 16.07 7.25
N HIS A 170 13.80 15.74 8.16
CA HIS A 170 14.52 16.71 9.02
C HIS A 170 15.94 17.04 8.55
N THR A 171 16.29 16.71 7.31
CA THR A 171 17.59 17.09 6.75
C THR A 171 17.50 18.54 6.24
N PRO A 172 18.32 19.47 6.77
CA PRO A 172 18.22 20.92 6.49
C PRO A 172 18.60 21.31 5.06
#